data_AF-A0A6G8AMU1-F1
#
_entry.id   AF-A0A6G8AMU1-F1
#
_cell.length_a   1.000
_cell.length_b   1.000
_cell.length_c   1.000
_cell.angle_alpha   90.00
_cell.angle_beta   90.00
_cell.angle_gamma   90.00
#
_symmetry.space_group_name_H-M   'P 1'
#
loop_
_entity.id
_entity.type
_entity.pdbx_description
1 polymer ?
#
loop_
_entity_poly.entity_id
_entity_poly.type
_entity_poly.pdbx_seq_one_letter_code
_entity_poly.pdbx_strand_id
1 'polypeptide(L)'
;MPLNFFKKEINLQEQSVNDYILTITKQLETLKVELSDLKDTDASVNQQQAITNLVANYTPLIEGLQLAFDTLNVSNTELTQSYFAEVKGRKIKSKFLTHRKNKLSLKLNALAHKNKSTFTSWRYHRLSNKHKAIELQLLSLTKLDHLEPDTFSEIEIIQRQLSVGFRNLEQGNTLVNTLDKNSPWLKELEQAQINRIWNQWYQEKKSLPLDSLSEMTKEAYNSFEPIMFYTLYYYDGWDIPAIAAFNNYLIQQITSDELSAQQVMTDLMTKQRQQVGSPAYLILFRNSHYSPLKKIELMLNQLGGEIDEFKFLQLSGPFEIYKDLSPHSRFIELLCQTVRDAYFKREIDSRRLHQFRMYLDRQNLNYIRNNFPSKRDDLSLLNYIKAPLPKGLAGQSLIRERGRLHNKVPDTRNYSDYILEFSTIKRLTPNFHSEFILDNNGMFVSQWNVLKIKNNRVISDPDAYEWTENFERQILNTESLNYATKNDAEHKRLDSIPPEKYDYLIRDKASKTWSSPTLNQYSFKQVDNKKNRKV
;
A
#
# COMPACT_ATOMS: atom_id res chain seq x y z
N MET A 1 -48.39 -27.34 -40.39
CA MET A 1 -47.91 -26.12 -39.69
C MET A 1 -47.12 -26.55 -38.46
N PRO A 2 -45.79 -26.35 -38.39
CA PRO A 2 -45.05 -26.55 -37.15
C PRO A 2 -44.76 -25.22 -36.44
N LEU A 3 -45.02 -25.22 -35.13
CA LEU A 3 -44.88 -24.09 -34.22
C LEU A 3 -43.43 -23.63 -34.05
N ASN A 4 -43.25 -22.30 -34.07
CA ASN A 4 -42.09 -21.55 -33.60
C ASN A 4 -41.87 -21.78 -32.09
N PHE A 5 -40.73 -22.32 -31.69
CA PHE A 5 -40.25 -22.27 -30.31
C PHE A 5 -38.75 -21.90 -30.27
N PHE A 6 -38.48 -20.68 -29.78
CA PHE A 6 -37.21 -20.10 -29.30
C PHE A 6 -36.01 -19.91 -30.25
N LYS A 7 -36.08 -18.86 -31.07
CA LYS A 7 -34.95 -17.93 -31.27
C LYS A 7 -35.03 -16.85 -30.19
N LYS A 8 -34.25 -16.96 -29.12
CA LYS A 8 -34.09 -15.84 -28.17
C LYS A 8 -32.94 -14.98 -28.67
N GLU A 9 -33.28 -13.84 -29.28
CA GLU A 9 -32.36 -12.75 -29.55
C GLU A 9 -31.77 -12.28 -28.21
N ILE A 10 -30.45 -12.16 -28.10
CA ILE A 10 -29.83 -11.50 -26.95
C ILE A 10 -30.05 -10.01 -27.15
N ASN A 11 -31.12 -9.50 -26.58
CA ASN A 11 -31.44 -8.09 -26.58
C ASN A 11 -30.64 -7.44 -25.43
N LEU A 12 -29.50 -6.82 -25.76
CA LEU A 12 -28.68 -6.03 -24.83
C LEU A 12 -29.35 -4.68 -24.45
N GLN A 13 -30.66 -4.51 -24.69
CA GLN A 13 -31.30 -3.20 -24.65
C GLN A 13 -31.79 -2.73 -23.27
N GLU A 14 -31.66 -3.50 -22.19
CA GLU A 14 -32.10 -3.02 -20.85
C GLU A 14 -31.20 -3.37 -19.66
N GLN A 15 -30.11 -4.12 -19.85
CA GLN A 15 -29.10 -4.29 -18.80
C GLN A 15 -27.92 -3.37 -19.10
N SER A 16 -27.55 -2.53 -18.13
CA SER A 16 -26.26 -1.85 -18.25
C SER A 16 -25.16 -2.90 -18.37
N VAL A 17 -24.06 -2.58 -19.04
CA VAL A 17 -22.90 -3.48 -19.12
C VAL A 17 -22.44 -3.88 -17.69
N ASN A 18 -22.66 -3.01 -16.70
CA ASN A 18 -22.47 -3.29 -15.27
C ASN A 18 -23.38 -4.41 -14.76
N ASP A 19 -24.68 -4.36 -15.03
CA ASP A 19 -25.62 -5.42 -14.64
C ASP A 19 -25.28 -6.76 -15.29
N TYR A 20 -24.81 -6.72 -16.53
CA TYR A 20 -24.36 -7.91 -17.26
C TYR A 20 -23.06 -8.50 -16.68
N ILE A 21 -22.08 -7.65 -16.37
CA ILE A 21 -20.81 -8.00 -15.70
C ILE A 21 -21.07 -8.58 -14.30
N LEU A 22 -21.89 -7.92 -13.48
CA LEU A 22 -22.30 -8.39 -12.15
C LEU A 22 -23.02 -9.75 -12.22
N THR A 23 -23.89 -9.92 -13.22
CA THR A 23 -24.61 -11.19 -13.43
C THR A 23 -23.63 -12.33 -13.75
N ILE A 24 -22.63 -12.09 -14.60
CA ILE A 24 -21.63 -13.12 -14.95
C ILE A 24 -20.69 -13.40 -13.76
N THR A 25 -20.28 -12.38 -13.02
CA THR A 25 -19.44 -12.52 -11.80
C THR A 25 -20.11 -13.42 -10.77
N LYS A 26 -21.39 -13.16 -10.48
CA LYS A 26 -22.19 -13.99 -9.57
C LYS A 26 -22.38 -15.42 -10.08
N GLN A 27 -22.48 -15.61 -11.40
CA GLN A 27 -22.56 -16.93 -12.02
C GLN A 27 -21.24 -17.71 -11.90
N LEU A 28 -20.10 -17.02 -12.01
CA LEU A 28 -18.76 -17.58 -11.82
C LEU A 28 -18.52 -17.98 -10.36
N GLU A 29 -18.88 -17.12 -9.40
CA GLU A 29 -18.85 -17.44 -7.96
C GLU A 29 -19.68 -18.68 -7.64
N THR A 30 -20.91 -18.72 -8.16
CA THR A 30 -21.80 -19.87 -7.98
C THR A 30 -21.18 -21.14 -8.57
N LEU A 31 -20.55 -21.05 -9.74
CA LEU A 31 -19.85 -22.18 -10.37
C LEU A 31 -18.64 -22.65 -9.54
N LYS A 32 -17.91 -21.72 -8.93
CA LYS A 32 -16.76 -22.00 -8.04
C LYS A 32 -17.19 -22.76 -6.78
N VAL A 33 -18.27 -22.31 -6.14
CA VAL A 33 -18.87 -22.99 -4.97
C VAL A 33 -19.39 -24.38 -5.36
N GLU A 34 -20.14 -24.48 -6.46
CA GLU A 34 -20.65 -25.78 -6.95
C GLU A 34 -19.53 -26.78 -7.33
N LEU A 35 -18.36 -26.29 -7.76
CA LEU A 35 -17.16 -27.10 -8.00
C LEU A 35 -16.44 -27.51 -6.70
N SER A 36 -16.43 -26.65 -5.68
CA SER A 36 -15.90 -26.97 -4.36
C SER A 36 -16.73 -28.06 -3.68
N ASP A 37 -18.06 -27.96 -3.75
CA ASP A 37 -18.99 -28.92 -3.15
C ASP A 37 -18.89 -30.32 -3.80
N LEU A 38 -18.34 -30.44 -5.01
CA LEU A 38 -18.10 -31.72 -5.66
C LEU A 38 -16.93 -32.50 -5.04
N LYS A 39 -15.96 -31.83 -4.40
CA LYS A 39 -14.84 -32.51 -3.72
C LYS A 39 -15.28 -33.32 -2.51
N ASP A 40 -16.37 -32.93 -1.86
CA ASP A 40 -16.86 -33.51 -0.60
C ASP A 40 -17.92 -34.62 -0.80
N THR A 41 -17.99 -35.21 -2.01
CA THR A 41 -18.95 -36.28 -2.30
C THR A 41 -18.32 -37.67 -2.20
N ASP A 42 -19.02 -38.61 -1.54
CA ASP A 42 -18.69 -40.04 -1.54
C ASP A 42 -18.81 -40.61 -2.97
N ALA A 43 -17.69 -40.62 -3.68
CA ALA A 43 -17.58 -41.07 -5.06
C ALA A 43 -16.52 -42.17 -5.19
N SER A 44 -16.70 -43.10 -6.12
CA SER A 44 -15.70 -44.16 -6.39
C SER A 44 -14.34 -43.57 -6.84
N VAL A 45 -13.26 -44.33 -6.69
CA VAL A 45 -11.88 -43.90 -7.00
C VAL A 45 -11.73 -43.27 -8.41
N ASN A 46 -12.36 -43.88 -9.43
CA ASN A 46 -12.34 -43.34 -10.80
C ASN A 46 -13.16 -42.04 -10.96
N GLN A 47 -14.20 -41.86 -10.15
CA GLN A 47 -15.01 -40.64 -10.12
C GLN A 47 -14.31 -39.52 -9.34
N GLN A 48 -13.61 -39.83 -8.25
CA GLN A 48 -12.75 -38.88 -7.54
C GLN A 48 -11.63 -38.34 -8.43
N GLN A 49 -10.99 -39.18 -9.25
CA GLN A 49 -10.00 -38.72 -10.22
C GLN A 49 -10.61 -37.75 -11.26
N ALA A 50 -11.81 -38.05 -11.77
CA ALA A 50 -12.51 -37.18 -12.71
C ALA A 50 -12.94 -35.84 -12.09
N ILE A 51 -13.40 -35.86 -10.83
CA ILE A 51 -13.75 -34.66 -10.05
C ILE A 51 -12.50 -33.82 -9.76
N THR A 52 -11.41 -34.43 -9.32
CA THR A 52 -10.13 -33.75 -9.10
C THR A 52 -9.63 -33.10 -10.39
N ASN A 53 -9.73 -33.79 -11.54
CA ASN A 53 -9.36 -33.21 -12.83
C ASN A 53 -10.29 -32.04 -13.22
N LEU A 54 -11.59 -32.13 -12.98
CA LEU A 54 -12.53 -31.03 -13.23
C LEU A 54 -12.21 -29.80 -12.36
N VAL A 55 -12.02 -29.99 -11.05
CA VAL A 55 -11.71 -28.89 -10.12
C VAL A 55 -10.36 -28.27 -10.45
N ALA A 56 -9.32 -29.08 -10.69
CA ALA A 56 -7.98 -28.60 -11.04
C ALA A 56 -7.96 -27.82 -12.35
N ASN A 57 -8.83 -28.15 -13.31
CA ASN A 57 -8.88 -27.46 -14.59
C ASN A 57 -9.80 -26.22 -14.60
N TYR A 58 -10.93 -26.26 -13.89
CA TYR A 58 -11.93 -25.18 -13.94
C TYR A 58 -11.75 -24.09 -12.88
N THR A 59 -11.23 -24.42 -11.69
CA THR A 59 -10.98 -23.40 -10.65
C THR A 59 -10.01 -22.31 -11.13
N PRO A 60 -8.89 -22.64 -11.80
CA PRO A 60 -8.00 -21.62 -12.36
C PRO A 60 -8.63 -20.72 -13.43
N LEU A 61 -9.47 -21.31 -14.29
CA LEU A 61 -10.20 -20.55 -15.31
C LEU A 61 -11.22 -19.59 -14.66
N ILE A 62 -11.94 -20.04 -13.63
CA ILE A 62 -12.95 -19.23 -12.95
C ILE A 62 -12.30 -18.09 -12.16
N GLU A 63 -11.18 -18.34 -11.50
CA GLU A 63 -10.42 -17.32 -10.78
C GLU A 63 -9.81 -16.29 -11.73
N GLY A 64 -9.26 -16.72 -12.88
CA GLY A 64 -8.81 -15.82 -13.93
C GLY A 64 -9.94 -14.98 -14.53
N LEU A 65 -11.11 -15.59 -14.74
CA LEU A 65 -12.31 -14.90 -15.21
C LEU A 65 -12.85 -13.91 -14.17
N GLN A 66 -12.89 -14.26 -12.89
CA GLN A 66 -13.29 -13.33 -11.83
C GLN A 66 -12.34 -12.15 -11.73
N LEU A 67 -11.04 -12.40 -11.76
CA LEU A 67 -10.03 -11.32 -11.78
C LEU A 67 -10.27 -10.37 -12.96
N ALA A 68 -10.52 -10.90 -14.14
CA ALA A 68 -10.86 -10.11 -15.32
C ALA A 68 -12.18 -9.34 -15.19
N PHE A 69 -13.21 -9.97 -14.63
CA PHE A 69 -14.52 -9.36 -14.42
C PHE A 69 -14.45 -8.25 -13.39
N ASP A 70 -13.73 -8.44 -12.29
CA ASP A 70 -13.47 -7.42 -11.28
C ASP A 70 -12.73 -6.23 -11.91
N THR A 71 -11.73 -6.49 -12.77
CA THR A 71 -11.03 -5.46 -13.55
C THR A 71 -11.97 -4.70 -14.51
N LEU A 72 -12.87 -5.39 -15.21
CA LEU A 72 -13.87 -4.75 -16.10
C LEU A 72 -14.94 -3.98 -15.32
N ASN A 73 -15.35 -4.45 -14.15
CA ASN A 73 -16.36 -3.82 -13.31
C ASN A 73 -15.86 -2.49 -12.73
N VAL A 74 -14.60 -2.44 -12.27
CA VAL A 74 -13.94 -1.20 -11.84
C VAL A 74 -13.89 -0.18 -12.99
N SER A 75 -13.56 -0.64 -14.20
CA SER A 75 -13.48 0.18 -15.42
C SER A 75 -14.84 0.81 -15.80
N ASN A 76 -15.93 0.08 -15.58
CA ASN A 76 -17.26 0.44 -16.06
C ASN A 76 -18.05 1.33 -15.06
N THR A 77 -17.60 1.46 -13.81
CA THR A 77 -18.01 2.56 -12.90
C THR A 77 -17.39 3.92 -13.28
N GLU A 78 -16.20 3.92 -13.89
CA GLU A 78 -15.47 5.15 -14.26
C GLU A 78 -15.83 5.64 -15.67
N LEU A 79 -16.14 4.74 -16.61
CA LEU A 79 -16.49 5.04 -18.01
C LEU A 79 -17.92 5.60 -18.23
N THR A 80 -18.82 5.51 -17.23
CA THR A 80 -20.27 5.65 -17.45
C THR A 80 -20.81 7.04 -17.82
N GLN A 81 -20.10 8.15 -17.58
CA GLN A 81 -20.68 9.49 -17.82
C GLN A 81 -20.37 10.11 -19.19
N SER A 82 -19.24 9.77 -19.81
CA SER A 82 -18.78 10.39 -21.08
C SER A 82 -19.07 9.51 -22.31
N TYR A 83 -18.78 8.20 -22.20
CA TYR A 83 -18.75 7.29 -23.35
C TYR A 83 -20.15 6.88 -23.87
N PHE A 84 -21.17 6.84 -23.01
CA PHE A 84 -22.52 6.41 -23.38
C PHE A 84 -23.31 7.44 -24.22
N ALA A 85 -22.82 8.68 -24.35
CA ALA A 85 -23.39 9.65 -25.27
C ALA A 85 -23.11 9.28 -26.75
N GLU A 86 -22.01 8.56 -27.02
CA GLU A 86 -21.48 8.34 -28.37
C GLU A 86 -21.85 6.96 -28.96
N VAL A 87 -22.01 5.93 -28.12
CA VAL A 87 -22.16 4.52 -28.57
C VAL A 87 -23.60 4.11 -28.94
N LYS A 88 -24.61 4.99 -28.80
CA LYS A 88 -26.02 4.71 -29.17
C LYS A 88 -26.26 4.28 -30.64
N GLY A 89 -25.25 4.28 -31.50
CA GLY A 89 -25.38 4.14 -32.96
C GLY A 89 -25.09 2.80 -33.64
N ARG A 90 -24.55 1.73 -33.01
CA ARG A 90 -24.04 0.57 -33.79
C ARG A 90 -24.56 -0.81 -33.34
N LYS A 91 -25.39 -1.43 -34.19
CA LYS A 91 -25.88 -2.82 -34.08
C LYS A 91 -24.91 -3.81 -34.77
N ILE A 92 -24.45 -4.86 -34.08
CA ILE A 92 -23.51 -5.86 -34.64
C ILE A 92 -24.11 -7.29 -34.62
N LYS A 93 -24.03 -7.98 -35.78
CA LYS A 93 -24.60 -9.33 -36.04
C LYS A 93 -23.67 -10.49 -35.62
N SER A 94 -24.24 -11.67 -35.36
CA SER A 94 -23.51 -12.90 -34.97
C SER A 94 -23.80 -14.07 -35.93
N LYS A 95 -22.82 -14.47 -36.75
CA LYS A 95 -22.90 -15.70 -37.58
C LYS A 95 -21.74 -16.69 -37.37
N PHE A 96 -20.62 -16.25 -36.82
CA PHE A 96 -19.43 -17.11 -36.65
C PHE A 96 -19.42 -17.96 -35.37
N LEU A 97 -20.05 -17.49 -34.28
CA LEU A 97 -20.05 -18.13 -32.96
C LEU A 97 -20.92 -19.39 -32.90
N THR A 98 -21.99 -19.42 -33.68
CA THR A 98 -22.95 -20.53 -33.71
C THR A 98 -22.31 -21.82 -34.27
N HIS A 99 -21.30 -21.70 -35.12
CA HIS A 99 -20.69 -22.86 -35.78
C HIS A 99 -19.67 -23.59 -34.90
N ARG A 100 -18.89 -22.88 -34.06
CA ARG A 100 -17.96 -23.48 -33.08
C ARG A 100 -18.68 -24.08 -31.87
N LYS A 101 -19.75 -23.42 -31.38
CA LYS A 101 -20.65 -23.92 -30.32
C LYS A 101 -21.19 -25.32 -30.60
N ASN A 102 -21.63 -25.57 -31.83
CA ASN A 102 -22.25 -26.85 -32.19
C ASN A 102 -21.23 -28.00 -32.23
N LYS A 103 -19.98 -27.73 -32.61
CA LYS A 103 -18.92 -28.75 -32.71
C LYS A 103 -18.40 -29.20 -31.33
N LEU A 104 -18.24 -28.27 -30.39
CA LEU A 104 -17.85 -28.56 -28.99
C LEU A 104 -18.96 -29.27 -28.21
N SER A 105 -20.22 -28.87 -28.42
CA SER A 105 -21.37 -29.53 -27.79
C SER A 105 -21.55 -30.98 -28.24
N LEU A 106 -21.25 -31.29 -29.50
CA LEU A 106 -21.32 -32.66 -30.04
C LEU A 106 -20.21 -33.55 -29.46
N LYS A 107 -18.98 -33.05 -29.30
CA LYS A 107 -17.87 -33.80 -28.69
C LYS A 107 -18.06 -34.07 -27.20
N LEU A 108 -18.54 -33.08 -26.43
CA LEU A 108 -18.82 -33.28 -24.99
C LEU A 108 -19.98 -34.25 -24.74
N ASN A 109 -21.01 -34.23 -25.59
CA ASN A 109 -22.10 -35.21 -25.50
C ASN A 109 -21.61 -36.62 -25.86
N ALA A 110 -20.68 -36.77 -26.81
CA ALA A 110 -20.06 -38.05 -27.14
C ALA A 110 -19.18 -38.61 -25.99
N LEU A 111 -18.49 -37.74 -25.25
CA LEU A 111 -17.71 -38.12 -24.06
C LEU A 111 -18.60 -38.51 -22.86
N ALA A 112 -19.71 -37.79 -22.64
CA ALA A 112 -20.66 -38.09 -21.56
C ALA A 112 -21.43 -39.41 -21.79
N HIS A 113 -21.65 -39.81 -23.05
CA HIS A 113 -22.32 -41.08 -23.39
C HIS A 113 -21.49 -42.33 -23.05
N LYS A 114 -20.18 -42.21 -22.80
CA LYS A 114 -19.28 -43.36 -22.58
C LYS A 114 -19.19 -43.85 -21.13
N ASN A 115 -19.66 -43.09 -20.14
CA ASN A 115 -19.61 -43.47 -18.72
C ASN A 115 -20.98 -43.26 -18.04
N LYS A 116 -21.82 -44.31 -18.02
CA LYS A 116 -23.13 -44.28 -17.36
C LYS A 116 -23.01 -44.50 -15.85
N SER A 117 -23.21 -43.44 -15.07
CA SER A 117 -23.99 -43.48 -13.82
C SER A 117 -24.80 -42.19 -13.71
N THR A 118 -26.11 -42.33 -13.54
CA THR A 118 -27.15 -41.36 -13.93
C THR A 118 -27.27 -40.11 -13.05
N PHE A 119 -26.59 -40.04 -11.89
CA PHE A 119 -26.68 -38.89 -10.98
C PHE A 119 -25.53 -37.88 -11.16
N THR A 120 -24.30 -38.37 -11.39
CA THR A 120 -23.11 -37.57 -11.74
C THR A 120 -23.17 -37.02 -13.16
N SER A 121 -23.81 -37.74 -14.10
CA SER A 121 -24.04 -37.28 -15.47
C SER A 121 -24.91 -36.02 -15.53
N TRP A 122 -25.94 -35.90 -14.67
CA TRP A 122 -26.81 -34.71 -14.65
C TRP A 122 -26.10 -33.47 -14.10
N ARG A 123 -25.38 -33.59 -12.97
CA ARG A 123 -24.56 -32.48 -12.43
C ARG A 123 -23.46 -32.06 -13.41
N TYR A 124 -22.80 -33.01 -14.07
CA TYR A 124 -21.82 -32.76 -15.12
C TYR A 124 -22.44 -32.05 -16.34
N HIS A 125 -23.58 -32.52 -16.85
CA HIS A 125 -24.28 -31.85 -17.95
C HIS A 125 -24.76 -30.45 -17.58
N ARG A 126 -25.20 -30.25 -16.33
CA ARG A 126 -25.59 -28.93 -15.81
C ARG A 126 -24.39 -27.97 -15.77
N LEU A 127 -23.24 -28.41 -15.26
CA LEU A 127 -22.00 -27.63 -15.27
C LEU A 127 -21.49 -27.35 -16.68
N SER A 128 -21.53 -28.34 -17.57
CA SER A 128 -21.19 -28.22 -18.99
C SER A 128 -22.08 -27.21 -19.73
N ASN A 129 -23.38 -27.20 -19.44
CA ASN A 129 -24.33 -26.26 -20.04
C ASN A 129 -24.19 -24.84 -19.48
N LYS A 130 -23.96 -24.67 -18.17
CA LYS A 130 -23.62 -23.37 -17.57
C LYS A 130 -22.30 -22.83 -18.15
N HIS A 131 -21.31 -23.70 -18.30
CA HIS A 131 -20.02 -23.38 -18.92
C HIS A 131 -20.17 -22.89 -20.37
N LYS A 132 -20.94 -23.60 -21.22
CA LYS A 132 -21.24 -23.15 -22.60
C LYS A 132 -21.98 -21.81 -22.64
N ALA A 133 -22.82 -21.52 -21.65
CA ALA A 133 -23.50 -20.24 -21.56
C ALA A 133 -22.49 -19.12 -21.27
N ILE A 134 -21.59 -19.33 -20.31
CA ILE A 134 -20.52 -18.38 -19.94
C ILE A 134 -19.55 -18.17 -21.11
N GLU A 135 -19.16 -19.24 -21.83
CA GLU A 135 -18.30 -19.16 -23.02
C GLU A 135 -18.92 -18.27 -24.13
N LEU A 136 -20.23 -18.40 -24.38
CA LEU A 136 -20.94 -17.57 -25.35
C LEU A 136 -21.04 -16.10 -24.92
N GLN A 137 -21.16 -15.86 -23.62
CA GLN A 137 -21.16 -14.51 -23.06
C GLN A 137 -19.76 -13.88 -23.18
N LEU A 138 -18.68 -14.63 -22.91
CA LEU A 138 -17.29 -14.20 -23.14
C LEU A 138 -17.00 -13.93 -24.61
N LEU A 139 -17.47 -14.79 -25.51
CA LEU A 139 -17.33 -14.62 -26.95
C LEU A 139 -18.09 -13.39 -27.50
N SER A 140 -19.13 -12.92 -26.78
CA SER A 140 -19.81 -11.68 -27.12
C SER A 140 -19.00 -10.43 -26.76
N LEU A 141 -18.16 -10.51 -25.71
CA LEU A 141 -17.23 -9.44 -25.31
C LEU A 141 -16.08 -9.25 -26.31
N THR A 142 -15.62 -10.31 -27.00
CA THR A 142 -14.63 -10.24 -28.10
C THR A 142 -14.99 -9.28 -29.23
N LYS A 143 -16.29 -9.00 -29.40
CA LYS A 143 -16.72 -8.09 -30.47
C LYS A 143 -16.50 -6.63 -30.12
N LEU A 144 -16.25 -6.33 -28.84
CA LEU A 144 -15.86 -5.01 -28.35
C LEU A 144 -14.36 -4.78 -28.56
N ASP A 145 -13.54 -5.84 -28.43
CA ASP A 145 -12.08 -5.83 -28.66
C ASP A 145 -11.70 -5.36 -30.08
N HIS A 146 -12.45 -5.77 -31.11
CA HIS A 146 -12.22 -5.31 -32.49
C HIS A 146 -12.53 -3.83 -32.75
N LEU A 147 -13.15 -3.12 -31.80
CA LEU A 147 -13.47 -1.70 -31.95
C LEU A 147 -12.38 -0.80 -31.35
N GLU A 148 -11.69 -1.24 -30.29
CA GLU A 148 -10.55 -0.55 -29.67
C GLU A 148 -9.55 -1.56 -29.06
N PRO A 149 -8.52 -1.99 -29.83
CA PRO A 149 -7.56 -3.02 -29.40
C PRO A 149 -6.78 -2.65 -28.12
N ASP A 150 -6.51 -1.35 -27.94
CA ASP A 150 -5.74 -0.82 -26.80
C ASP A 150 -6.55 -0.76 -25.50
N THR A 151 -7.87 -0.91 -25.57
CA THR A 151 -8.82 -0.81 -24.45
C THR A 151 -9.19 -2.20 -23.89
N PHE A 152 -8.96 -3.27 -24.65
CA PHE A 152 -9.46 -4.61 -24.33
C PHE A 152 -8.42 -5.74 -24.46
N SER A 153 -7.13 -5.42 -24.52
CA SER A 153 -6.04 -6.43 -24.62
C SER A 153 -6.09 -7.52 -23.54
N GLU A 154 -6.66 -7.23 -22.37
CA GLU A 154 -6.96 -8.21 -21.31
C GLU A 154 -7.87 -9.34 -21.83
N ILE A 155 -8.88 -9.01 -22.65
CA ILE A 155 -9.85 -9.96 -23.23
C ILE A 155 -9.15 -10.96 -24.15
N GLU A 156 -8.20 -10.52 -24.97
CA GLU A 156 -7.44 -11.41 -25.85
C GLU A 156 -6.59 -12.41 -25.05
N ILE A 157 -5.89 -11.93 -24.02
CA ILE A 157 -5.05 -12.75 -23.13
C ILE A 157 -5.89 -13.82 -22.43
N ILE A 158 -7.04 -13.42 -21.87
CA ILE A 158 -7.99 -14.32 -21.21
C ILE A 158 -8.47 -15.39 -22.19
N GLN A 159 -8.87 -15.01 -23.41
CA GLN A 159 -9.36 -15.95 -24.41
C GLN A 159 -8.33 -16.97 -24.86
N ARG A 160 -7.07 -16.54 -24.99
CA ARG A 160 -5.96 -17.43 -25.30
C ARG A 160 -5.79 -18.46 -24.18
N GLN A 161 -5.89 -18.06 -22.92
CA GLN A 161 -5.76 -18.97 -21.77
C GLN A 161 -6.95 -19.91 -21.62
N LEU A 162 -8.18 -19.42 -21.82
CA LEU A 162 -9.36 -20.26 -21.90
C LEU A 162 -9.19 -21.34 -22.98
N SER A 163 -8.69 -20.95 -24.16
CA SER A 163 -8.44 -21.87 -25.28
C SER A 163 -7.34 -22.89 -25.00
N VAL A 164 -6.32 -22.54 -24.20
CA VAL A 164 -5.29 -23.48 -23.73
C VAL A 164 -5.89 -24.47 -22.72
N GLY A 165 -6.64 -23.98 -21.73
CA GLY A 165 -7.33 -24.84 -20.76
C GLY A 165 -8.28 -25.83 -21.43
N PHE A 166 -9.03 -25.40 -22.46
CA PHE A 166 -9.90 -26.28 -23.24
C PHE A 166 -9.15 -27.35 -24.02
N ARG A 167 -8.02 -27.00 -24.65
CA ARG A 167 -7.20 -27.98 -25.36
C ARG A 167 -6.64 -29.04 -24.41
N ASN A 168 -6.21 -28.64 -23.22
CA ASN A 168 -5.70 -29.57 -22.21
C ASN A 168 -6.81 -30.52 -21.70
N LEU A 169 -8.01 -30.00 -21.50
CA LEU A 169 -9.21 -30.79 -21.16
C LEU A 169 -9.59 -31.79 -22.27
N GLU A 170 -9.58 -31.38 -23.54
CA GLU A 170 -9.86 -32.27 -24.68
C GLU A 170 -8.82 -33.40 -24.81
N GLN A 171 -7.58 -33.16 -24.35
CA GLN A 171 -6.48 -34.11 -24.39
C GLN A 171 -6.39 -35.01 -23.15
N GLY A 172 -7.24 -34.79 -22.14
CA GLY A 172 -7.22 -35.56 -20.89
C GLY A 172 -6.04 -35.25 -19.97
N ASN A 173 -5.35 -34.13 -20.20
CA ASN A 173 -4.24 -33.70 -19.37
C ASN A 173 -4.78 -33.01 -18.10
N THR A 174 -4.24 -33.39 -16.94
CA THR A 174 -4.39 -32.60 -15.71
C THR A 174 -3.60 -31.30 -15.84
N LEU A 175 -4.25 -30.14 -15.65
CA LEU A 175 -3.55 -28.90 -15.32
C LEU A 175 -2.82 -29.10 -13.97
N VAL A 176 -1.65 -29.72 -13.99
CA VAL A 176 -0.66 -29.59 -12.91
C VAL A 176 0.00 -28.24 -13.15
N ASN A 177 -0.73 -27.19 -12.79
CA ASN A 177 -0.24 -25.87 -12.50
C ASN A 177 -1.44 -25.18 -11.84
N THR A 178 -1.47 -25.26 -10.51
CA THR A 178 -2.18 -24.27 -9.70
C THR A 178 -1.93 -22.88 -10.29
N LEU A 179 -2.87 -21.95 -10.13
CA LEU A 179 -2.60 -20.52 -10.27
C LEU A 179 -1.47 -20.13 -9.32
N ASP A 180 -0.24 -20.42 -9.74
CA ASP A 180 0.91 -19.74 -9.23
C ASP A 180 0.72 -18.29 -9.66
N LYS A 181 0.74 -17.37 -8.69
CA LYS A 181 0.70 -15.93 -8.93
C LYS A 181 1.79 -15.49 -9.92
N ASN A 182 2.82 -16.31 -10.12
CA ASN A 182 3.89 -16.09 -11.09
C ASN A 182 3.62 -16.60 -12.51
N SER A 183 2.41 -17.13 -12.80
CA SER A 183 2.09 -17.67 -14.11
C SER A 183 2.29 -16.60 -15.21
N PRO A 184 2.99 -16.92 -16.33
CA PRO A 184 3.31 -15.95 -17.36
C PRO A 184 2.10 -15.15 -17.90
N TRP A 185 0.93 -15.77 -17.97
CA TRP A 185 -0.26 -15.10 -18.49
C TRP A 185 -0.95 -14.18 -17.48
N LEU A 186 -0.80 -14.41 -16.17
CA LEU A 186 -1.27 -13.47 -15.14
C LEU A 186 -0.45 -12.18 -15.19
N LYS A 187 0.87 -12.30 -15.38
CA LYS A 187 1.76 -11.14 -15.59
C LYS A 187 1.40 -10.37 -16.87
N GLU A 188 1.04 -11.10 -17.92
CA GLU A 188 0.59 -10.49 -19.18
C GLU A 188 -0.75 -9.75 -19.00
N LEU A 189 -1.69 -10.34 -18.25
CA LEU A 189 -2.98 -9.71 -17.92
C LEU A 189 -2.80 -8.44 -17.07
N GLU A 190 -1.91 -8.50 -16.08
CA GLU A 190 -1.54 -7.35 -15.24
C GLU A 190 -0.89 -6.24 -16.09
N GLN A 191 0.00 -6.59 -17.01
CA GLN A 191 0.61 -5.62 -17.93
C GLN A 191 -0.42 -4.97 -18.86
N ALA A 192 -1.34 -5.74 -19.42
CA ALA A 192 -2.43 -5.24 -20.24
C ALA A 192 -3.31 -4.23 -19.47
N GLN A 193 -3.61 -4.53 -18.21
CA GLN A 193 -4.33 -3.61 -17.33
C GLN A 193 -3.57 -2.29 -17.12
N ILE A 194 -2.26 -2.35 -16.87
CA ILE A 194 -1.47 -1.13 -16.70
C ILE A 194 -1.44 -0.31 -17.99
N ASN A 195 -1.28 -0.95 -19.15
CA ASN A 195 -1.27 -0.28 -20.46
C ASN A 195 -2.59 0.46 -20.71
N ARG A 196 -3.73 -0.16 -20.37
CA ARG A 196 -5.05 0.47 -20.50
C ARG A 196 -5.17 1.70 -19.63
N ILE A 197 -4.75 1.62 -18.36
CA ILE A 197 -4.80 2.74 -17.43
C ILE A 197 -3.86 3.86 -17.88
N TRP A 198 -2.68 3.51 -18.40
CA TRP A 198 -1.78 4.47 -19.06
C TRP A 198 -2.47 5.17 -20.23
N ASN A 199 -3.09 4.42 -21.14
CA ASN A 199 -3.77 4.97 -22.31
C ASN A 199 -4.90 5.91 -21.89
N GLN A 200 -5.73 5.51 -20.94
CA GLN A 200 -6.79 6.36 -20.40
C GLN A 200 -6.23 7.65 -19.78
N TRP A 201 -5.24 7.53 -18.91
CA TRP A 201 -4.59 8.68 -18.29
C TRP A 201 -3.99 9.62 -19.33
N TYR A 202 -3.32 9.07 -20.35
CA TYR A 202 -2.71 9.83 -21.44
C TYR A 202 -3.75 10.58 -22.28
N GLN A 203 -4.93 9.99 -22.53
CA GLN A 203 -6.02 10.65 -23.25
C GLN A 203 -6.73 11.73 -22.40
N GLU A 204 -6.92 11.49 -21.09
CA GLU A 204 -7.57 12.43 -20.18
C GLU A 204 -6.67 13.58 -19.72
N LYS A 205 -5.37 13.45 -19.98
CA LYS A 205 -4.36 14.45 -19.68
C LYS A 205 -4.70 15.76 -20.38
N LYS A 206 -5.20 16.73 -19.60
CA LYS A 206 -5.34 18.12 -20.05
C LYS A 206 -4.00 18.61 -20.60
N SER A 207 -4.05 19.46 -21.63
CA SER A 207 -2.88 20.11 -22.23
C SER A 207 -1.97 20.64 -21.12
N LEU A 208 -0.90 19.89 -20.84
CA LEU A 208 0.13 20.33 -19.93
C LEU A 208 0.75 21.61 -20.49
N PRO A 209 1.28 22.50 -19.65
CA PRO A 209 1.99 23.69 -20.10
C PRO A 209 3.39 23.31 -20.64
N LEU A 210 3.45 22.42 -21.63
CA LEU A 210 4.68 22.04 -22.32
C LEU A 210 5.09 23.12 -23.33
N ASP A 211 4.20 24.04 -23.68
CA ASP A 211 4.43 25.09 -24.69
C ASP A 211 5.62 26.00 -24.37
N SER A 212 5.98 26.13 -23.08
CA SER A 212 7.15 26.89 -22.64
C SER A 212 8.48 26.13 -22.71
N LEU A 213 8.46 24.83 -23.03
CA LEU A 213 9.66 24.00 -23.15
C LEU A 213 10.20 24.00 -24.58
N SER A 214 11.52 23.84 -24.73
CA SER A 214 12.14 23.61 -26.04
C SER A 214 11.70 22.27 -26.63
N GLU A 215 11.65 22.14 -27.97
CA GLU A 215 11.24 20.89 -28.64
C GLU A 215 12.07 19.68 -28.19
N MET A 216 13.38 19.86 -28.04
CA MET A 216 14.28 18.82 -27.54
C MET A 216 13.93 18.37 -26.11
N THR A 217 13.52 19.30 -25.24
CA THR A 217 13.06 18.98 -23.87
C THR A 217 11.71 18.25 -23.90
N LYS A 218 10.82 18.61 -24.82
CA LYS A 218 9.54 17.90 -25.01
C LYS A 218 9.77 16.46 -25.47
N GLU A 219 10.67 16.23 -26.42
CA GLU A 219 11.02 14.89 -26.89
C GLU A 219 11.62 14.01 -25.78
N ALA A 220 12.56 14.56 -25.00
CA ALA A 220 13.14 13.87 -23.85
C ALA A 220 12.07 13.51 -22.80
N TYR A 221 11.18 14.45 -22.49
CA TYR A 221 10.08 14.23 -21.55
C TYR A 221 9.08 13.17 -22.07
N ASN A 222 8.67 13.25 -23.33
CA ASN A 222 7.72 12.29 -23.94
C ASN A 222 8.28 10.86 -23.93
N SER A 223 9.60 10.71 -24.06
CA SER A 223 10.28 9.41 -23.97
C SER A 223 10.34 8.87 -22.52
N PHE A 224 10.38 9.77 -21.55
CA PHE A 224 10.50 9.47 -20.13
C PHE A 224 9.15 9.20 -19.45
N GLU A 225 8.09 9.89 -19.87
CA GLU A 225 6.78 9.88 -19.22
C GLU A 225 6.17 8.47 -19.04
N PRO A 226 6.22 7.57 -20.04
CA PRO A 226 5.74 6.20 -19.85
C PRO A 226 6.49 5.50 -18.71
N ILE A 227 7.82 5.59 -18.68
CA ILE A 227 8.67 4.97 -17.64
C ILE A 227 8.30 5.50 -16.26
N MET A 228 8.11 6.82 -16.16
CA MET A 228 7.66 7.46 -14.92
C MET A 228 6.31 6.91 -14.46
N PHE A 229 5.33 6.85 -15.36
CA PHE A 229 4.00 6.34 -15.02
C PHE A 229 4.04 4.89 -14.56
N TYR A 230 4.68 3.99 -15.32
CA TYR A 230 4.81 2.59 -14.93
C TYR A 230 5.51 2.46 -13.57
N THR A 231 6.56 3.23 -13.33
CA THR A 231 7.27 3.22 -12.04
C THR A 231 6.36 3.63 -10.89
N LEU A 232 5.68 4.77 -11.01
CA LEU A 232 4.87 5.31 -9.92
C LEU A 232 3.58 4.51 -9.69
N TYR A 233 2.90 4.11 -10.76
CA TYR A 233 1.64 3.37 -10.67
C TYR A 233 1.87 1.94 -10.19
N TYR A 234 2.74 1.20 -10.89
CA TYR A 234 2.85 -0.24 -10.71
C TYR A 234 3.84 -0.61 -9.62
N TYR A 235 5.07 -0.10 -9.69
CA TYR A 235 6.11 -0.49 -8.74
C TYR A 235 5.96 0.20 -7.38
N ASP A 236 5.58 1.47 -7.39
CA ASP A 236 5.43 2.24 -6.16
C ASP A 236 4.00 2.21 -5.61
N GLY A 237 3.00 1.86 -6.42
CA GLY A 237 1.60 1.68 -6.00
C GLY A 237 0.77 2.97 -5.88
N TRP A 238 1.24 4.09 -6.44
CA TRP A 238 0.53 5.37 -6.42
C TRP A 238 -0.71 5.36 -7.32
N ASP A 239 -1.74 6.09 -6.92
CA ASP A 239 -2.93 6.29 -7.72
C ASP A 239 -2.78 7.45 -8.71
N ILE A 240 -3.66 7.46 -9.72
CA ILE A 240 -3.63 8.42 -10.82
C ILE A 240 -3.58 9.89 -10.38
N PRO A 241 -4.35 10.34 -9.37
CA PRO A 241 -4.25 11.72 -8.87
C PRO A 241 -2.86 12.09 -8.34
N ALA A 242 -2.19 11.18 -7.64
CA ALA A 242 -0.83 11.40 -7.16
C ALA A 242 0.17 11.52 -8.32
N ILE A 243 0.05 10.63 -9.32
CA ILE A 243 0.92 10.62 -10.51
C ILE A 243 0.73 11.89 -11.33
N ALA A 244 -0.52 12.33 -11.54
CA ALA A 244 -0.82 13.57 -12.25
C ALA A 244 -0.21 14.79 -11.53
N ALA A 245 -0.30 14.85 -10.20
CA ALA A 245 0.31 15.93 -9.42
C ALA A 245 1.85 15.89 -9.45
N PHE A 246 2.44 14.70 -9.38
CA PHE A 246 3.89 14.53 -9.53
C PHE A 246 4.36 14.97 -10.91
N ASN A 247 3.60 14.63 -11.96
CA ASN A 247 3.92 15.03 -13.33
C ASN A 247 3.93 16.56 -13.49
N ASN A 248 2.91 17.23 -12.94
CA ASN A 248 2.86 18.69 -12.91
C ASN A 248 4.04 19.30 -12.13
N TYR A 249 4.40 18.70 -10.98
CA TYR A 249 5.55 19.14 -10.20
C TYR A 249 6.86 18.98 -10.99
N LEU A 250 7.06 17.84 -11.65
CA LEU A 250 8.22 17.56 -12.50
C LEU A 250 8.40 18.64 -13.58
N ILE A 251 7.33 18.96 -14.32
CA ILE A 251 7.37 19.96 -15.40
C ILE A 251 7.74 21.35 -14.87
N GLN A 252 7.27 21.72 -13.69
CA GLN A 252 7.63 22.99 -13.05
C GLN A 252 9.11 23.05 -12.60
N GLN A 253 9.77 21.90 -12.42
CA GLN A 253 11.19 21.84 -12.07
C GLN A 253 12.11 21.76 -13.29
N ILE A 254 11.61 21.28 -14.43
CA ILE A 254 12.39 21.18 -15.66
C ILE A 254 12.63 22.57 -16.26
N THR A 255 13.87 22.86 -16.63
CA THR A 255 14.26 24.10 -17.32
C THR A 255 14.20 23.90 -18.85
N SER A 256 14.40 24.98 -19.61
CA SER A 256 14.44 24.92 -21.09
C SER A 256 15.69 24.24 -21.66
N ASP A 257 16.67 23.93 -20.81
CA ASP A 257 17.94 23.25 -21.13
C ASP A 257 17.80 21.73 -20.94
N GLU A 258 18.14 20.96 -21.97
CA GLU A 258 17.92 19.50 -22.00
C GLU A 258 18.74 18.74 -20.95
N LEU A 259 20.03 19.07 -20.80
CA LEU A 259 20.91 18.36 -19.85
C LEU A 259 20.40 18.56 -18.41
N SER A 260 20.02 19.79 -18.09
CA SER A 260 19.40 20.13 -16.80
C SER A 260 18.05 19.41 -16.62
N ALA A 261 17.22 19.34 -17.66
CA ALA A 261 15.94 18.63 -17.64
C ALA A 261 16.10 17.13 -17.32
N GLN A 262 17.03 16.45 -18.00
CA GLN A 262 17.30 15.03 -17.78
C GLN A 262 17.85 14.78 -16.37
N GLN A 263 18.69 15.66 -15.84
CA GLN A 263 19.19 15.57 -14.47
C GLN A 263 18.06 15.69 -13.44
N VAL A 264 17.14 16.65 -13.63
CA VAL A 264 15.97 16.82 -12.76
C VAL A 264 15.07 15.60 -12.80
N MET A 265 14.73 15.10 -14.00
CA MET A 265 13.93 13.88 -14.18
C MET A 265 14.58 12.69 -13.45
N THR A 266 15.88 12.52 -13.63
CA THR A 266 16.65 11.44 -13.01
C THR A 266 16.69 11.56 -11.49
N ASP A 267 16.95 12.75 -10.94
CA ASP A 267 17.01 12.94 -9.49
C ASP A 267 15.66 12.68 -8.81
N LEU A 268 14.57 13.19 -9.41
CA LEU A 268 13.22 12.95 -8.91
C LEU A 268 12.84 11.46 -8.95
N MET A 269 13.16 10.76 -10.04
CA MET A 269 12.77 9.35 -10.20
C MET A 269 13.72 8.33 -9.59
N THR A 270 14.99 8.63 -9.40
CA THR A 270 15.94 7.66 -8.84
C THR A 270 16.23 7.90 -7.37
N LYS A 271 15.95 9.09 -6.85
CA LYS A 271 16.20 9.43 -5.45
C LYS A 271 14.95 9.93 -4.74
N GLN A 272 14.44 11.10 -5.12
CA GLN A 272 13.44 11.78 -4.28
C GLN A 272 12.15 10.98 -4.14
N ARG A 273 11.65 10.32 -5.20
CA ARG A 273 10.43 9.50 -5.10
C ARG A 273 10.54 8.36 -4.09
N GLN A 274 11.75 7.84 -3.84
CA GLN A 274 11.99 6.72 -2.91
C GLN A 274 12.39 7.18 -1.50
N GLN A 275 12.43 8.49 -1.28
CA GLN A 275 12.76 9.08 0.01
C GLN A 275 11.49 9.61 0.67
N VAL A 276 10.96 8.86 1.63
CA VAL A 276 9.74 9.21 2.37
C VAL A 276 9.93 10.55 3.07
N GLY A 277 9.12 11.53 2.68
CA GLY A 277 9.17 12.91 3.17
C GLY A 277 10.03 13.88 2.36
N SER A 278 10.63 13.44 1.25
CA SER A 278 11.22 14.35 0.26
C SER A 278 10.14 15.26 -0.38
N PRO A 279 10.54 16.36 -1.05
CA PRO A 279 9.60 17.20 -1.79
C PRO A 279 8.74 16.41 -2.79
N ALA A 280 9.36 15.52 -3.57
CA ALA A 280 8.67 14.72 -4.58
C ALA A 280 7.69 13.70 -3.94
N TYR A 281 8.13 13.01 -2.87
CA TYR A 281 7.27 12.08 -2.12
C TYR A 281 6.09 12.80 -1.46
N LEU A 282 6.31 14.01 -0.92
CA LEU A 282 5.26 14.84 -0.34
C LEU A 282 4.17 15.18 -1.37
N ILE A 283 4.54 15.48 -2.63
CA ILE A 283 3.57 15.72 -3.70
C ILE A 283 2.72 14.48 -3.95
N LEU A 284 3.33 13.30 -4.07
CA LEU A 284 2.63 12.03 -4.26
C LEU A 284 1.68 11.75 -3.09
N PHE A 285 2.19 11.78 -1.86
CA PHE A 285 1.42 11.47 -0.66
C PHE A 285 0.24 12.43 -0.43
N ARG A 286 0.44 13.73 -0.67
CA ARG A 286 -0.60 14.75 -0.54
C ARG A 286 -1.72 14.56 -1.53
N ASN A 287 -1.39 14.33 -2.79
CA ASN A 287 -2.36 14.32 -3.89
C ASN A 287 -2.99 12.96 -4.15
N SER A 288 -2.49 11.89 -3.51
CA SER A 288 -3.18 10.62 -3.53
C SER A 288 -4.61 10.74 -2.99
N HIS A 289 -5.57 10.09 -3.65
CA HIS A 289 -6.97 10.00 -3.22
C HIS A 289 -7.26 8.71 -2.44
N TYR A 290 -6.24 7.88 -2.17
CA TYR A 290 -6.38 6.78 -1.24
C TYR A 290 -6.91 7.24 0.12
N SER A 291 -7.69 6.37 0.76
CA SER A 291 -8.13 6.60 2.13
C SER A 291 -6.91 6.81 3.05
N PRO A 292 -7.05 7.57 4.14
CA PRO A 292 -5.94 7.85 5.04
C PRO A 292 -5.20 6.59 5.52
N LEU A 293 -5.94 5.52 5.86
CA LEU A 293 -5.36 4.23 6.24
C LEU A 293 -4.55 3.60 5.09
N LYS A 294 -5.08 3.62 3.85
CA LYS A 294 -4.37 3.07 2.70
C LYS A 294 -3.10 3.86 2.36
N LYS A 295 -3.09 5.18 2.55
CA LYS A 295 -1.86 5.99 2.41
C LYS A 295 -0.78 5.59 3.41
N ILE A 296 -1.17 5.38 4.68
CA ILE A 296 -0.26 4.96 5.75
C ILE A 296 0.30 3.57 5.44
N GLU A 297 -0.55 2.62 5.07
CA GLU A 297 -0.12 1.26 4.73
C GLU A 297 0.78 1.25 3.49
N LEU A 298 0.48 2.04 2.46
CA LEU A 298 1.33 2.18 1.28
C LEU A 298 2.74 2.65 1.67
N MET A 299 2.84 3.71 2.46
CA MET A 299 4.13 4.24 2.95
C MET A 299 4.90 3.19 3.76
N LEU A 300 4.24 2.50 4.70
CA LEU A 300 4.88 1.46 5.51
C LEU A 300 5.33 0.28 4.65
N ASN A 301 4.57 -0.09 3.61
CA ASN A 301 4.94 -1.15 2.67
C ASN A 301 6.13 -0.75 1.77
N GLN A 302 6.15 0.49 1.27
CA GLN A 302 7.28 1.04 0.50
C GLN A 302 8.58 1.03 1.30
N LEU A 303 8.50 1.36 2.59
CA LEU A 303 9.62 1.24 3.55
C LEU A 303 9.96 -0.22 3.91
N GLY A 304 9.20 -1.19 3.43
CA GLY A 304 9.32 -2.61 3.76
C GLY A 304 9.19 -2.86 5.26
N GLY A 305 8.22 -2.19 5.89
CA GLY A 305 7.96 -2.27 7.31
C GLY A 305 7.39 -3.63 7.70
N GLU A 306 8.16 -4.47 8.37
CA GLU A 306 7.71 -5.79 8.85
C GLU A 306 7.97 -5.94 10.34
N ILE A 307 7.06 -6.60 11.05
CA ILE A 307 7.26 -6.94 12.47
C ILE A 307 8.03 -8.25 12.54
N ASP A 308 9.20 -8.25 13.18
CA ASP A 308 9.98 -9.46 13.40
C ASP A 308 9.50 -10.31 14.60
N GLU A 309 10.18 -11.43 14.83
CA GLU A 309 9.86 -12.37 15.92
C GLU A 309 9.96 -11.75 17.33
N PHE A 310 10.74 -10.67 17.49
CA PHE A 310 10.87 -9.91 18.74
C PHE A 310 9.91 -8.73 18.80
N LYS A 311 8.88 -8.75 17.94
CA LYS A 311 7.83 -7.74 17.81
C LYS A 311 8.37 -6.35 17.45
N PHE A 312 9.55 -6.27 16.85
CA PHE A 312 10.18 -5.02 16.44
C PHE A 312 9.90 -4.74 14.96
N LEU A 313 9.54 -3.50 14.63
CA LEU A 313 9.36 -3.05 13.25
C LEU A 313 10.73 -2.91 12.59
N GLN A 314 10.98 -3.67 11.54
CA GLN A 314 12.14 -3.56 10.68
C GLN A 314 11.74 -2.84 9.40
N LEU A 315 12.58 -1.93 8.91
CA LEU A 315 12.39 -1.27 7.61
C LEU A 315 13.44 -1.82 6.63
N SER A 316 13.01 -2.68 5.71
CA SER A 316 13.89 -3.34 4.73
C SER A 316 13.45 -3.17 3.28
N GLY A 317 12.60 -2.20 3.01
CA GLY A 317 12.09 -1.90 1.67
C GLY A 317 13.08 -1.09 0.83
N PRO A 318 12.74 -0.88 -0.45
CA PRO A 318 13.55 -0.07 -1.36
C PRO A 318 13.48 1.44 -1.07
N PHE A 319 12.55 1.88 -0.21
CA PHE A 319 12.42 3.28 0.19
C PHE A 319 13.16 3.53 1.50
N GLU A 320 13.67 4.74 1.66
CA GLU A 320 14.28 5.21 2.91
C GLU A 320 13.56 6.46 3.42
N ILE A 321 13.73 6.79 4.70
CA ILE A 321 13.30 8.09 5.22
C ILE A 321 14.24 9.16 4.66
N TYR A 322 13.67 10.27 4.18
CA TYR A 322 14.46 11.36 3.63
C TYR A 322 15.44 11.93 4.66
N LYS A 323 16.74 11.93 4.34
CA LYS A 323 17.82 12.30 5.28
C LYS A 323 17.74 13.74 5.77
N ASP A 324 17.20 14.63 4.95
CA ASP A 324 16.98 16.04 5.29
C ASP A 324 15.54 16.32 5.73
N LEU A 325 14.77 15.29 6.11
CA LEU A 325 13.45 15.44 6.70
C LEU A 325 13.58 16.16 8.05
N SER A 326 13.20 17.42 8.08
CA SER A 326 13.29 18.24 9.30
C SER A 326 12.19 17.88 10.31
N PRO A 327 12.45 18.04 11.62
CA PRO A 327 11.49 17.74 12.69
C PRO A 327 10.17 18.54 12.62
N HIS A 328 10.17 19.65 11.90
CA HIS A 328 9.03 20.56 11.74
C HIS A 328 8.52 20.58 10.29
N SER A 329 8.87 19.56 9.50
CA SER A 329 8.55 19.53 8.08
C SER A 329 7.05 19.39 7.82
N ARG A 330 6.61 19.93 6.68
CA ARG A 330 5.24 19.78 6.19
C ARG A 330 4.82 18.32 5.97
N PHE A 331 5.77 17.43 5.70
CA PHE A 331 5.47 16.01 5.56
C PHE A 331 5.08 15.38 6.91
N ILE A 332 5.79 15.69 7.99
CA ILE A 332 5.43 15.21 9.33
C ILE A 332 4.03 15.68 9.71
N GLU A 333 3.71 16.96 9.48
CA GLU A 333 2.36 17.49 9.73
C GLU A 333 1.29 16.77 8.93
N LEU A 334 1.53 16.54 7.63
CA LEU A 334 0.60 15.83 6.76
C LEU A 334 0.42 14.36 7.18
N LEU A 335 1.51 13.67 7.54
CA LEU A 335 1.46 12.30 8.03
C LEU A 335 0.62 12.23 9.32
N CYS A 336 0.90 13.10 10.28
CA CYS A 336 0.15 13.15 11.54
C CYS A 336 -1.33 13.44 11.31
N GLN A 337 -1.66 14.39 10.42
CA GLN A 337 -3.05 14.63 10.00
C GLN A 337 -3.68 13.37 9.41
N THR A 338 -2.97 12.67 8.52
CA THR A 338 -3.46 11.44 7.89
C THR A 338 -3.72 10.34 8.92
N VAL A 339 -2.86 10.21 9.94
CA VAL A 339 -3.09 9.27 11.04
C VAL A 339 -4.33 9.65 11.84
N ARG A 340 -4.51 10.94 12.18
CA ARG A 340 -5.72 11.39 12.89
C ARG A 340 -6.99 11.10 12.12
N ASP A 341 -6.97 11.28 10.80
CA ASP A 341 -8.11 11.00 9.93
C ASP A 341 -8.38 9.49 9.83
N ALA A 342 -7.33 8.67 9.69
CA ALA A 342 -7.45 7.20 9.65
C ALA A 342 -8.03 6.63 10.95
N TYR A 343 -7.66 7.22 12.08
CA TYR A 343 -8.06 6.77 13.41
C TYR A 343 -9.03 7.73 14.08
N PHE A 344 -9.87 8.46 13.36
CA PHE A 344 -10.77 9.43 13.99
C PHE A 344 -11.65 8.80 15.08
N LYS A 345 -11.49 9.24 16.34
CA LYS A 345 -12.12 8.67 17.55
C LYS A 345 -11.80 7.19 17.87
N ARG A 346 -10.77 6.60 17.25
CA ARG A 346 -10.31 5.21 17.45
C ARG A 346 -8.92 5.19 18.07
N GLU A 347 -8.57 4.13 18.80
CA GLU A 347 -7.17 3.89 19.16
C GLU A 347 -6.40 3.40 17.94
N ILE A 348 -5.09 3.64 17.90
CA ILE A 348 -4.21 2.98 16.92
C ILE A 348 -4.22 1.49 17.23
N ASP A 349 -4.51 0.67 16.22
CA ASP A 349 -4.49 -0.79 16.31
C ASP A 349 -3.32 -1.44 15.55
N SER A 350 -2.49 -0.62 14.89
CA SER A 350 -1.33 -1.04 14.11
C SER A 350 -0.02 -0.91 14.88
N ARG A 351 0.61 -2.06 15.16
CA ARG A 351 1.96 -2.13 15.74
C ARG A 351 3.01 -1.45 14.86
N ARG A 352 2.90 -1.63 13.54
CA ARG A 352 3.80 -1.01 12.55
C ARG A 352 3.72 0.50 12.66
N LEU A 353 2.51 1.06 12.71
CA LEU A 353 2.35 2.51 12.81
C LEU A 353 2.86 3.08 14.13
N HIS A 354 2.54 2.43 15.25
CA HIS A 354 3.05 2.84 16.56
C HIS A 354 4.58 2.88 16.58
N GLN A 355 5.23 1.80 16.15
CA GLN A 355 6.70 1.73 16.16
C GLN A 355 7.34 2.57 15.05
N PHE A 356 6.63 2.94 13.98
CA PHE A 356 7.17 3.84 12.98
C PHE A 356 7.50 5.23 13.54
N ARG A 357 6.75 5.69 14.56
CA ARG A 357 7.07 6.93 15.30
C ARG A 357 8.51 6.95 15.78
N MET A 358 9.00 5.80 16.27
CA MET A 358 10.37 5.63 16.76
C MET A 358 11.42 5.85 15.66
N TYR A 359 11.13 5.47 14.41
CA TYR A 359 12.04 5.74 13.30
C TYR A 359 12.07 7.22 12.92
N LEU A 360 10.94 7.91 13.02
CA LEU A 360 10.88 9.36 12.84
C LEU A 360 11.63 10.09 13.96
N ASP A 361 11.59 9.57 15.18
CA ASP A 361 12.41 10.06 16.28
C ASP A 361 13.90 9.96 15.97
N ARG A 362 14.36 8.79 15.50
CA ARG A 362 15.74 8.61 15.03
C ARG A 362 16.13 9.64 13.97
N GLN A 363 15.25 9.85 13.00
CA GLN A 363 15.46 10.83 11.94
C GLN A 363 15.54 12.25 12.51
N ASN A 364 14.69 12.61 13.46
CA ASN A 364 14.72 13.91 14.12
C ASN A 364 16.06 14.15 14.82
N LEU A 365 16.55 13.18 15.59
CA LEU A 365 17.85 13.30 16.28
C LEU A 365 19.01 13.42 15.28
N ASN A 366 19.01 12.58 14.25
CA ASN A 366 20.03 12.61 13.20
C ASN A 366 20.01 13.93 12.44
N TYR A 367 18.82 14.46 12.12
CA TYR A 367 18.68 15.74 11.45
C TYR A 367 19.36 16.86 12.26
N ILE A 368 19.09 16.92 13.57
CA ILE A 368 19.70 17.92 14.46
C ILE A 368 21.21 17.77 14.53
N ARG A 369 21.71 16.54 14.74
CA ARG A 369 23.14 16.25 14.88
C ARG A 369 23.92 16.52 13.60
N ASN A 370 23.35 16.17 12.44
CA ASN A 370 24.02 16.30 11.15
C ASN A 370 24.02 17.74 10.63
N ASN A 371 22.91 18.47 10.80
CA ASN A 371 22.77 19.82 10.26
C ASN A 371 23.26 20.91 11.21
N PHE A 372 23.28 20.64 12.52
CA PHE A 372 23.67 21.61 13.54
C PHE A 372 24.68 21.02 14.54
N PRO A 373 25.81 20.44 14.07
CA PRO A 373 26.73 19.71 14.92
C PRO A 373 27.31 20.58 16.04
N SER A 374 27.35 20.02 17.25
CA SER A 374 27.93 20.65 18.44
C SER A 374 28.44 19.58 19.40
N LYS A 375 29.13 19.99 20.48
CA LYS A 375 29.64 19.09 21.52
C LYS A 375 28.53 18.48 22.39
N ARG A 376 27.35 19.09 22.41
CA ARG A 376 26.16 18.66 23.17
C ARG A 376 24.91 18.84 22.32
N ASP A 377 23.95 17.94 22.48
CA ASP A 377 22.71 17.93 21.70
C ASP A 377 21.82 19.16 22.01
N ASP A 378 21.84 19.67 23.23
CA ASP A 378 21.12 20.90 23.59
C ASP A 378 21.66 22.14 22.86
N LEU A 379 22.97 22.24 22.67
CA LEU A 379 23.58 23.29 21.86
C LEU A 379 23.24 23.11 20.36
N SER A 380 23.16 21.88 19.88
CA SER A 380 22.68 21.59 18.52
C SER A 380 21.22 22.03 18.34
N LEU A 381 20.35 21.77 19.32
CA LEU A 381 18.97 22.27 19.31
C LEU A 381 18.90 23.80 19.34
N LEU A 382 19.75 24.48 20.10
CA LEU A 382 19.83 25.95 20.06
C LEU A 382 20.17 26.48 18.66
N ASN A 383 21.11 25.83 17.97
CA ASN A 383 21.50 26.20 16.62
C ASN A 383 20.35 25.96 15.63
N TYR A 384 19.64 24.84 15.78
CA TYR A 384 18.42 24.56 15.02
C TYR A 384 17.33 25.61 15.25
N ILE A 385 17.10 26.04 16.49
CA ILE A 385 16.14 27.11 16.81
C ILE A 385 16.50 28.40 16.08
N LYS A 386 17.78 28.79 16.09
CA LYS A 386 18.26 30.06 15.50
C LYS A 386 18.35 30.04 13.98
N ALA A 387 18.54 28.88 13.36
CA ALA A 387 18.73 28.77 11.92
C ALA A 387 17.46 29.17 11.14
N PRO A 388 17.59 29.76 9.94
CA PRO A 388 16.45 30.22 9.15
C PRO A 388 15.59 29.05 8.64
N LEU A 389 14.31 29.34 8.40
CA LEU A 389 13.44 28.42 7.65
C LEU A 389 13.99 28.19 6.23
N PRO A 390 13.78 27.00 5.63
CA PRO A 390 13.09 25.84 6.20
C PRO A 390 14.01 24.88 6.99
N LYS A 391 15.29 25.21 7.18
CA LYS A 391 16.27 24.33 7.85
C LYS A 391 16.14 24.37 9.38
N GLY A 392 15.95 25.55 9.95
CA GLY A 392 15.74 25.78 11.38
C GLY A 392 14.36 26.37 11.69
N LEU A 393 14.19 26.91 12.89
CA LEU A 393 12.93 27.48 13.36
C LEU A 393 12.84 29.01 13.26
N ALA A 394 13.83 29.67 12.64
CA ALA A 394 13.89 31.13 12.50
C ALA A 394 13.68 31.90 13.82
N GLY A 395 14.21 31.36 14.92
CA GLY A 395 14.10 31.92 16.27
C GLY A 395 12.85 31.48 17.04
N GLN A 396 11.92 30.72 16.45
CA GLN A 396 10.76 30.20 17.17
C GLN A 396 11.20 29.17 18.21
N SER A 397 10.81 29.40 19.47
CA SER A 397 11.19 28.54 20.59
C SER A 397 10.50 27.18 20.55
N LEU A 398 11.18 26.15 21.07
CA LEU A 398 10.56 24.86 21.33
C LEU A 398 9.56 24.97 22.48
N ILE A 399 8.51 24.15 22.43
CA ILE A 399 7.50 24.10 23.48
C ILE A 399 8.07 23.34 24.68
N ARG A 400 7.91 23.93 25.87
CA ARG A 400 8.23 23.29 27.15
C ARG A 400 7.00 22.55 27.66
N GLU A 401 7.08 21.23 27.72
CA GLU A 401 6.01 20.36 28.21
C GLU A 401 6.45 19.51 29.39
N ARG A 402 5.47 19.04 30.18
CA ARG A 402 5.75 18.17 31.33
C ARG A 402 6.21 16.79 30.86
N GLY A 403 7.46 16.44 31.15
CA GLY A 403 8.07 15.15 30.76
C GLY A 403 7.96 14.02 31.80
N ARG A 404 6.86 13.94 32.58
CA ARG A 404 6.73 12.98 33.69
C ARG A 404 7.00 11.53 33.27
N LEU A 405 6.46 11.11 32.13
CA LEU A 405 6.59 9.74 31.61
C LEU A 405 7.99 9.44 31.02
N HIS A 406 8.85 10.45 30.88
CA HIS A 406 10.25 10.33 30.47
C HIS A 406 11.21 10.42 31.67
N ASN A 407 10.68 10.39 32.89
CA ASN A 407 11.45 10.38 34.14
C ASN A 407 11.16 9.12 34.95
N LYS A 408 11.10 7.95 34.29
CA LYS A 408 10.94 6.66 34.97
C LYS A 408 12.17 6.35 35.85
N VAL A 409 11.96 5.59 36.92
CA VAL A 409 12.96 5.21 37.91
C VAL A 409 12.94 3.69 38.11
N PRO A 410 14.09 3.02 38.34
CA PRO A 410 14.09 1.61 38.75
C PRO A 410 13.32 1.42 40.05
N ASP A 411 12.57 0.33 40.18
CA ASP A 411 11.74 0.06 41.37
C ASP A 411 12.59 -0.10 42.65
N THR A 412 13.90 -0.32 42.51
CA THR A 412 14.87 -0.43 43.60
C THR A 412 15.37 0.93 44.12
N ARG A 413 15.03 2.05 43.47
CA ARG A 413 15.53 3.39 43.81
C ARG A 413 14.41 4.34 44.23
N ASN A 414 14.74 5.28 45.11
CA ASN A 414 13.84 6.39 45.45
C ASN A 414 13.82 7.44 44.33
N TYR A 415 12.63 7.84 43.90
CA TYR A 415 12.47 8.84 42.83
C TYR A 415 13.13 10.19 43.15
N SER A 416 12.96 10.70 44.38
CA SER A 416 13.42 12.04 44.77
C SER A 416 14.95 12.16 44.67
N ASP A 417 15.67 11.10 45.03
CA ASP A 417 17.13 11.05 44.92
C ASP A 417 17.56 10.81 43.48
N TYR A 418 16.88 9.89 42.79
CA TYR A 418 17.22 9.48 41.43
C TYR A 418 17.19 10.65 40.42
N ILE A 419 16.18 11.51 40.51
CA ILE A 419 16.03 12.64 39.58
C ILE A 419 17.04 13.76 39.80
N LEU A 420 17.75 13.79 40.94
CA LEU A 420 18.84 14.76 41.11
C LEU A 420 19.93 14.54 40.05
N GLU A 421 20.25 13.28 39.78
CA GLU A 421 21.29 12.87 38.84
C GLU A 421 20.75 12.57 37.43
N PHE A 422 19.58 11.92 37.31
CA PHE A 422 19.11 11.35 36.04
C PHE A 422 17.85 12.02 35.46
N SER A 423 17.42 13.17 36.00
CA SER A 423 16.26 13.89 35.45
C SER A 423 16.41 14.25 33.98
N THR A 424 15.34 14.08 33.23
CA THR A 424 15.24 14.49 31.82
C THR A 424 14.23 15.62 31.64
N ILE A 425 14.44 16.44 30.62
CA ILE A 425 13.46 17.46 30.18
C ILE A 425 12.92 17.12 28.80
N LYS A 426 11.68 17.56 28.56
CA LYS A 426 10.97 17.41 27.30
C LYS A 426 10.92 18.75 26.56
N ARG A 427 11.20 18.73 25.26
CA ARG A 427 11.03 19.84 24.33
C ARG A 427 10.32 19.35 23.08
N LEU A 428 9.41 20.16 22.53
CA LEU A 428 8.67 19.81 21.32
C LEU A 428 8.83 20.88 20.26
N THR A 429 8.79 20.48 18.98
CA THR A 429 8.64 21.44 17.89
C THR A 429 7.35 22.25 18.03
N PRO A 430 7.28 23.45 17.45
CA PRO A 430 6.09 24.31 17.57
C PRO A 430 4.78 23.68 17.06
N ASN A 431 4.87 22.70 16.16
CA ASN A 431 3.74 21.92 15.66
C ASN A 431 3.42 20.68 16.51
N PHE A 432 4.02 20.53 17.70
CA PHE A 432 3.77 19.50 18.71
C PHE A 432 4.19 18.06 18.33
N HIS A 433 4.60 17.82 17.08
CA HIS A 433 4.88 16.47 16.59
C HIS A 433 6.22 15.92 17.05
N SER A 434 7.32 16.63 16.85
CA SER A 434 8.64 16.08 17.13
C SER A 434 9.07 16.40 18.56
N GLU A 435 9.50 15.38 19.28
CA GLU A 435 9.87 15.44 20.69
C GLU A 435 11.37 15.22 20.88
N PHE A 436 11.97 15.97 21.81
CA PHE A 436 13.35 15.81 22.22
C PHE A 436 13.41 15.65 23.74
N ILE A 437 14.07 14.58 24.19
CA ILE A 437 14.35 14.34 25.61
C ILE A 437 15.83 14.58 25.88
N LEU A 438 16.13 15.49 26.80
CA LEU A 438 17.51 15.83 27.17
C LEU A 438 17.81 15.44 28.61
N ASP A 439 18.97 14.86 28.85
CA ASP A 439 19.48 14.58 30.20
C ASP A 439 20.04 15.85 30.89
N ASN A 440 20.65 15.68 32.07
CA ASN A 440 21.28 16.78 32.81
C ASN A 440 22.56 17.30 32.15
N ASN A 441 23.18 16.51 31.28
CA ASN A 441 24.38 16.87 30.52
C ASN A 441 24.06 17.51 29.17
N GLY A 442 22.77 17.67 28.83
CA GLY A 442 22.33 18.24 27.56
C GLY A 442 22.48 17.29 26.38
N MET A 443 22.54 15.98 26.63
CA MET A 443 22.57 14.93 25.60
C MET A 443 21.17 14.38 25.38
N PHE A 444 20.87 13.92 24.16
CA PHE A 444 19.61 13.23 23.87
C PHE A 444 19.56 11.89 24.62
N VAL A 445 18.44 11.66 25.32
CA VAL A 445 18.07 10.35 25.83
C VAL A 445 17.22 9.67 24.77
N SER A 446 17.74 8.61 24.18
CA SER A 446 17.11 7.90 23.08
C SER A 446 17.49 6.43 23.05
N GLN A 447 16.52 5.57 22.72
CA GLN A 447 16.76 4.15 22.50
C GLN A 447 17.77 3.89 21.37
N TRP A 448 17.86 4.81 20.40
CA TRP A 448 18.77 4.70 19.27
C TRP A 448 20.24 4.90 19.65
N ASN A 449 20.52 5.38 20.87
CA ASN A 449 21.88 5.43 21.40
C ASN A 449 22.40 4.04 21.82
N VAL A 450 21.50 3.08 22.06
CA VAL A 450 21.85 1.79 22.66
C VAL A 450 21.44 0.57 21.81
N LEU A 451 20.43 0.72 20.95
CA LEU A 451 20.06 -0.33 20.00
C LEU A 451 21.16 -0.51 18.94
N LYS A 452 21.54 -1.78 18.73
CA LYS A 452 22.56 -2.17 17.75
C LYS A 452 21.92 -2.39 16.39
N ILE A 453 22.65 -2.06 15.33
CA ILE A 453 22.23 -2.26 13.94
C ILE A 453 23.26 -3.13 13.23
N LYS A 454 22.80 -4.16 12.53
CA LYS A 454 23.62 -5.04 11.70
C LYS A 454 22.91 -5.28 10.38
N ASN A 455 23.61 -5.12 9.25
CA ASN A 455 23.07 -5.31 7.90
C ASN A 455 21.75 -4.52 7.69
N ASN A 456 21.74 -3.25 8.09
CA ASN A 456 20.56 -2.34 8.04
C ASN A 456 19.34 -2.79 8.86
N ARG A 457 19.47 -3.79 9.73
CA ARG A 457 18.40 -4.25 10.63
C ARG A 457 18.76 -3.97 12.08
N VAL A 458 17.76 -3.65 12.88
CA VAL A 458 17.93 -3.54 14.34
C VAL A 458 18.09 -4.94 14.91
N ILE A 459 19.08 -5.15 15.78
CA ILE A 459 19.16 -6.36 16.59
C ILE A 459 18.08 -6.23 17.67
N SER A 460 16.94 -6.89 17.50
CA SER A 460 15.76 -6.76 18.35
C SER A 460 15.65 -7.85 19.43
N ASP A 461 16.55 -8.84 19.39
CA ASP A 461 16.69 -9.88 20.42
C ASP A 461 17.09 -9.27 21.78
N PRO A 462 16.23 -9.38 22.82
CA PRO A 462 16.55 -8.91 24.17
C PRO A 462 17.81 -9.53 24.80
N ASP A 463 18.21 -10.73 24.39
CA ASP A 463 19.35 -11.43 24.98
C ASP A 463 20.68 -11.03 24.33
N ALA A 464 20.64 -10.22 23.26
CA ALA A 464 21.83 -9.62 22.63
C ALA A 464 22.36 -8.37 23.36
N TYR A 465 21.73 -7.98 24.48
CA TYR A 465 22.01 -6.76 25.23
C TYR A 465 22.36 -7.04 26.68
N GLU A 466 23.27 -6.21 27.20
CA GLU A 466 23.55 -6.12 28.63
C GLU A 466 22.55 -5.15 29.28
N TRP A 467 21.81 -5.65 30.27
CA TRP A 467 20.72 -4.94 30.94
C TRP A 467 21.25 -4.02 32.05
N THR A 468 22.04 -3.01 31.66
CA THR A 468 22.50 -1.97 32.58
C THR A 468 21.40 -0.91 32.80
N GLU A 469 21.43 -0.23 33.94
CA GLU A 469 20.48 0.86 34.23
C GLU A 469 20.54 1.97 33.17
N ASN A 470 21.73 2.26 32.61
CA ASN A 470 21.88 3.22 31.51
C ASN A 470 21.20 2.74 30.22
N PHE A 471 21.32 1.45 29.89
CA PHE A 471 20.60 0.86 28.75
C PHE A 471 19.08 1.01 28.91
N GLU A 472 18.55 0.56 30.04
CA GLU A 472 17.11 0.62 30.32
C GLU A 472 16.58 2.07 30.34
N ARG A 473 17.35 3.01 30.92
CA ARG A 473 17.01 4.44 30.90
C ARG A 473 16.89 4.98 29.47
N GLN A 474 17.83 4.63 28.59
CA GLN A 474 17.80 5.05 27.18
C GLN A 474 16.60 4.45 26.45
N ILE A 475 16.24 3.19 26.72
CA ILE A 475 15.07 2.51 26.13
C ILE A 475 13.74 3.13 26.62
N LEU A 476 13.62 3.42 27.92
CA LEU A 476 12.34 3.73 28.56
C LEU A 476 12.00 5.23 28.61
N ASN A 477 13.01 6.09 28.71
CA ASN A 477 12.86 7.53 28.83
C ASN A 477 13.11 8.27 27.50
N THR A 478 13.19 7.53 26.39
CA THR A 478 13.31 8.05 25.02
C THR A 478 12.13 8.94 24.62
N GLU A 479 12.38 9.78 23.63
CA GLU A 479 11.43 10.55 22.84
C GLU A 479 10.36 9.68 22.14
N SER A 480 9.26 10.32 21.77
CA SER A 480 8.24 9.70 20.93
C SER A 480 7.50 10.76 20.13
N LEU A 481 7.59 10.70 18.80
CA LEU A 481 6.85 11.60 17.91
C LEU A 481 5.35 11.54 18.20
N ASN A 482 4.65 12.67 18.25
CA ASN A 482 3.22 12.73 18.49
C ASN A 482 2.43 12.85 17.19
N TYR A 483 1.41 12.01 17.02
CA TYR A 483 0.42 12.18 15.96
C TYR A 483 -0.64 13.23 16.31
N ALA A 484 -0.93 13.40 17.60
CA ALA A 484 -1.79 14.50 18.05
C ALA A 484 -1.09 15.86 17.91
N THR A 485 -1.87 16.94 17.93
CA THR A 485 -1.37 18.33 17.80
C THR A 485 -1.27 19.08 19.12
N LYS A 486 -1.65 18.45 20.24
CA LYS A 486 -1.64 19.05 21.58
C LYS A 486 -1.86 17.98 22.65
N ASN A 487 -1.52 18.30 23.89
CA ASN A 487 -1.64 17.42 25.03
C ASN A 487 -3.10 17.31 25.55
N ASP A 488 -3.94 16.55 24.85
CA ASP A 488 -5.33 16.32 25.22
C ASP A 488 -5.77 14.84 25.07
N ALA A 489 -7.08 14.58 25.04
CA ALA A 489 -7.62 13.23 24.89
C ALA A 489 -7.21 12.54 23.57
N GLU A 490 -6.94 13.30 22.51
CA GLU A 490 -6.41 12.76 21.26
C GLU A 490 -4.98 12.28 21.44
N HIS A 491 -4.12 13.05 22.11
CA HIS A 491 -2.76 12.63 22.45
C HIS A 491 -2.75 11.40 23.34
N LYS A 492 -3.64 11.33 24.33
CA LYS A 492 -3.78 10.10 25.13
C LYS A 492 -4.07 8.89 24.24
N ARG A 493 -5.06 9.03 23.33
CA ARG A 493 -5.57 7.97 22.47
C ARG A 493 -4.59 7.50 21.39
N LEU A 494 -3.91 8.43 20.73
CA LEU A 494 -3.03 8.14 19.60
C LEU A 494 -1.58 7.93 20.01
N ASP A 495 -1.13 8.53 21.12
CA ASP A 495 0.28 8.59 21.44
C ASP A 495 0.64 7.89 22.75
N SER A 496 -0.22 7.97 23.79
CA SER A 496 0.08 7.46 25.14
C SER A 496 -0.42 6.04 25.41
N ILE A 497 -1.56 5.63 24.84
CA ILE A 497 -2.11 4.27 24.99
C ILE A 497 -1.37 3.22 24.15
N PRO A 498 -1.00 3.48 22.87
CA PRO A 498 -0.37 2.45 22.04
C PRO A 498 0.90 1.78 22.61
N PRO A 499 1.80 2.48 23.33
CA PRO A 499 2.92 1.83 24.02
C PRO A 499 2.53 0.63 24.89
N GLU A 500 1.36 0.66 25.55
CA GLU A 500 0.92 -0.43 26.45
C GLU A 500 0.63 -1.74 25.70
N LYS A 501 0.39 -1.69 24.39
CA LYS A 501 0.00 -2.84 23.56
C LYS A 501 1.03 -3.17 22.49
N TYR A 502 1.72 -2.15 21.97
CA TYR A 502 2.43 -2.23 20.69
C TYR A 502 3.94 -2.00 20.81
N ASP A 503 4.49 -1.89 22.02
CA ASP A 503 5.94 -1.87 22.23
C ASP A 503 6.59 -3.22 21.90
N TYR A 504 7.89 -3.17 21.58
CA TYR A 504 8.72 -4.32 21.21
C TYR A 504 9.34 -4.98 22.45
N LEU A 505 9.80 -6.22 22.32
CA LEU A 505 10.13 -7.05 23.49
C LEU A 505 11.23 -6.49 24.41
N ILE A 506 12.23 -5.81 23.87
CA ILE A 506 13.26 -5.14 24.69
C ILE A 506 12.62 -4.08 25.60
N ARG A 507 11.72 -3.25 25.06
CA ARG A 507 11.06 -2.20 25.84
C ARG A 507 10.05 -2.78 26.84
N ASP A 508 9.34 -3.85 26.45
CA ASP A 508 8.47 -4.62 27.35
C ASP A 508 9.26 -5.29 28.50
N LYS A 509 10.49 -5.74 28.24
CA LYS A 509 11.35 -6.34 29.28
C LYS A 509 11.89 -5.27 30.23
N ALA A 510 12.35 -4.14 29.69
CA ALA A 510 12.83 -3.00 30.47
C ALA A 510 11.75 -2.44 31.41
N SER A 511 10.49 -2.36 30.95
CA SER A 511 9.42 -1.71 31.70
C SER A 511 8.96 -2.48 32.95
N LYS A 512 9.33 -3.75 33.10
CA LYS A 512 8.91 -4.60 34.22
C LYS A 512 9.52 -4.25 35.58
N THR A 513 10.65 -3.54 35.58
CA THR A 513 11.42 -3.19 36.78
C THR A 513 11.55 -1.68 36.97
N TRP A 514 10.74 -0.92 36.23
CA TRP A 514 10.79 0.53 36.19
C TRP A 514 9.40 1.13 36.29
N SER A 515 9.25 2.10 37.18
CA SER A 515 7.99 2.80 37.42
C SER A 515 8.04 4.24 36.93
N SER A 516 6.90 4.71 36.40
CA SER A 516 6.70 6.13 36.15
C SER A 516 6.36 6.86 37.45
N PRO A 517 6.92 8.06 37.71
CA PRO A 517 6.59 8.81 38.91
C PRO A 517 5.11 9.20 38.93
N THR A 518 4.50 9.14 40.11
CA THR A 518 3.16 9.66 40.35
C THR A 518 3.10 11.18 40.16
N LEU A 519 1.90 11.75 40.03
CA LEU A 519 1.72 13.21 39.96
C LEU A 519 2.24 13.94 41.20
N ASN A 520 2.21 13.29 42.37
CA ASN A 520 2.70 13.87 43.62
C ASN A 520 4.23 13.84 43.72
N GLN A 521 4.87 12.83 43.13
CA GLN A 521 6.34 12.72 43.08
C GLN A 521 6.93 13.70 42.06
N TYR A 522 6.27 13.92 40.91
CA TYR A 522 6.83 14.73 39.82
C TYR A 522 6.61 16.23 40.00
N SER A 523 7.71 17.00 40.08
CA SER A 523 7.69 18.46 40.04
C SER A 523 8.36 19.01 38.79
N PHE A 524 7.56 19.60 37.90
CA PHE A 524 8.07 20.25 36.68
C PHE A 524 9.10 21.34 36.98
N LYS A 525 8.87 22.12 38.06
CA LYS A 525 9.80 23.16 38.50
C LYS A 525 11.14 22.56 38.92
N GLN A 526 11.16 21.47 39.66
CA GLN A 526 12.42 20.85 40.10
C GLN A 526 13.23 20.29 38.92
N VAL A 527 12.54 19.70 37.94
CA VAL A 527 13.17 19.09 36.76
C VAL A 527 13.65 20.14 35.76
N ASP A 528 12.84 21.16 35.46
CA ASP A 528 13.10 22.11 34.36
C ASP A 528 13.73 23.45 34.81
N ASN A 529 13.76 23.79 36.12
CA ASN A 529 14.40 25.03 36.60
C ASN A 529 15.93 24.97 36.74
N LYS A 530 16.59 23.85 36.37
CA LYS A 530 18.06 23.79 36.42
C LYS A 530 18.62 24.86 35.45
N LYS A 531 19.22 25.93 36.01
CA LYS A 531 19.66 27.20 35.39
C LYS A 531 20.51 27.10 34.11
N ASN A 532 20.92 25.90 33.70
CA ASN A 532 21.87 25.66 32.60
C ASN A 532 21.21 25.23 31.28
N ARG A 533 19.88 25.15 31.20
CA ARG A 533 19.16 24.66 30.01
C ARG A 533 18.65 25.84 29.18
N LYS A 534 19.32 26.08 28.05
CA LYS A 534 19.07 27.24 27.16
C LYS A 534 18.06 26.96 26.03
N VAL A 535 17.61 25.72 25.91
CA VAL A 535 16.72 25.22 24.84
C VAL A 535 15.26 25.28 25.25
#